data_AF-A0A2E2AYI7-F1
#
_entry.id   AF-A0A2E2AYI7-F1
#
_cell.length_a   1.000
_cell.length_b   1.000
_cell.length_c   1.000
_cell.angle_alpha   90.00
_cell.angle_beta   90.00
_cell.angle_gamma   90.00
#
_symmetry.space_group_name_H-M   'P 1'
#
loop_
_entity.id
_entity.type
_entity.pdbx_description
1 polymer ?
#
loop_
_entity_poly.entity_id
_entity_poly.type
_entity_poly.pdbx_seq_one_letter_code
_entity_poly.pdbx_strand_id
1 'polypeptide(L)'
;MQFVSGSVSQTNLAVPGRSTKTFMSEGRWEQALSENPDFILIQFGHNDSHAPDKPEATDAKADYRQYLRRYIREARAIDATPILITPMVRRAFDATNRIVESMSPRGRPLETYARAMKDVAGQENVSVIDLYASSRALAEKIGAQASADLASTAGDITHFNEDGARSMVKLVIAELFDAEPRLAQFLVQL
;
A
#
# COMPACT_ATOMS: atom_id res chain seq x y z
N MET A 1 17.16 -3.82 5.69
CA MET A 1 17.07 -5.29 5.64
C MET A 1 17.97 -5.75 4.52
N GLN A 2 18.85 -6.70 4.79
CA GLN A 2 19.67 -7.32 3.75
C GLN A 2 19.12 -8.73 3.53
N PHE A 3 18.72 -9.01 2.30
CA PHE A 3 18.52 -10.37 1.85
C PHE A 3 19.89 -11.01 1.63
N VAL A 4 19.98 -12.33 1.77
CA VAL A 4 21.18 -13.07 1.34
C VAL A 4 21.47 -12.67 -0.12
N SER A 5 22.72 -12.34 -0.42
CA SER A 5 23.08 -11.84 -1.74
C SER A 5 22.68 -12.84 -2.83
N GLY A 6 21.90 -12.38 -3.81
CA GLY A 6 21.38 -13.22 -4.91
C GLY A 6 20.23 -14.15 -4.54
N SER A 7 19.72 -14.15 -3.31
CA SER A 7 18.59 -15.00 -2.91
C SER A 7 17.22 -14.44 -3.29
N VAL A 8 17.14 -13.13 -3.58
CA VAL A 8 15.91 -12.43 -3.96
C VAL A 8 16.21 -11.44 -5.07
N SER A 9 15.45 -11.51 -6.16
CA SER A 9 15.33 -10.42 -7.14
C SER A 9 14.09 -9.58 -6.81
N GLN A 10 14.17 -8.28 -7.04
CA GLN A 10 13.07 -7.35 -6.78
C GLN A 10 12.84 -6.46 -7.99
N THR A 11 11.58 -6.38 -8.44
CA THR A 11 11.16 -5.49 -9.51
C THR A 11 10.06 -4.58 -8.98
N ASN A 12 10.29 -3.26 -9.03
CA ASN A 12 9.26 -2.29 -8.68
C ASN A 12 8.49 -1.88 -9.94
N LEU A 13 7.23 -2.31 -10.03
CA LEU A 13 6.32 -1.97 -11.13
C LEU A 13 5.25 -0.93 -10.73
N ALA A 14 5.39 -0.31 -9.55
CA ALA A 14 4.47 0.74 -9.12
C ALA A 14 4.61 1.98 -10.00
N VAL A 15 3.47 2.57 -10.36
CA VAL A 15 3.43 3.79 -11.19
C VAL A 15 2.57 4.86 -10.53
N PRO A 16 3.07 6.10 -10.40
CA PRO A 16 2.30 7.21 -9.84
C PRO A 16 0.95 7.43 -10.54
N GLY A 17 -0.04 7.85 -9.77
CA GLY A 17 -1.38 8.17 -10.28
C GLY A 17 -2.28 6.97 -10.57
N ARG A 18 -1.82 5.73 -10.36
CA ARG A 18 -2.64 4.54 -10.62
C ARG A 18 -3.50 4.15 -9.42
N SER A 19 -4.70 3.69 -9.71
CA SER A 19 -5.64 3.06 -8.79
C SER A 19 -5.74 1.57 -9.11
N THR A 20 -6.50 0.82 -8.30
CA THR A 20 -6.79 -0.59 -8.59
C THR A 20 -7.37 -0.78 -10.00
N LYS A 21 -8.22 0.15 -10.43
CA LYS A 21 -8.86 0.18 -11.76
C LYS A 21 -7.88 0.52 -12.87
N THR A 22 -7.18 1.65 -12.75
CA THR A 22 -6.37 2.15 -13.87
C THR A 22 -5.11 1.32 -14.11
N PHE A 23 -4.54 0.73 -13.07
CA PHE A 23 -3.41 -0.19 -13.23
C PHE A 23 -3.80 -1.43 -14.06
N MET A 24 -5.02 -1.97 -13.88
CA MET A 24 -5.53 -3.04 -14.74
C MET A 24 -5.87 -2.54 -16.15
N SER A 25 -6.63 -1.45 -16.29
CA SER A 25 -7.07 -1.00 -17.62
C SER A 25 -5.91 -0.58 -18.53
N GLU A 26 -4.76 -0.24 -17.96
CA GLU A 26 -3.54 0.13 -18.69
C GLU A 26 -2.63 -1.08 -19.04
N GLY A 27 -3.03 -2.32 -18.75
CA GLY A 27 -2.22 -3.49 -19.06
C GLY A 27 -1.04 -3.74 -18.10
N ARG A 28 -0.96 -2.98 -17.00
CA ARG A 28 0.20 -3.05 -16.08
C ARG A 28 0.16 -4.27 -15.18
N TRP A 29 -1.04 -4.77 -14.91
CA TRP A 29 -1.19 -6.00 -14.14
C TRP A 29 -0.71 -7.21 -14.95
N GLU A 30 -1.04 -7.25 -16.22
CA GLU A 30 -0.56 -8.24 -17.17
C GLU A 30 0.97 -8.20 -17.29
N GLN A 31 1.57 -7.00 -17.32
CA GLN A 31 3.02 -6.84 -17.24
C GLN A 31 3.58 -7.41 -15.92
N ALA A 32 2.97 -7.12 -14.78
CA ALA A 32 3.43 -7.62 -13.49
C ALA A 32 3.37 -9.15 -13.37
N LEU A 33 2.31 -9.76 -13.91
CA LEU A 33 2.19 -11.23 -13.98
C LEU A 33 3.25 -11.84 -14.91
N SER A 34 3.63 -11.15 -15.99
CA SER A 34 4.63 -11.64 -16.95
C SER A 34 6.05 -11.74 -16.40
N GLU A 35 6.35 -11.06 -15.29
CA GLU A 35 7.61 -11.22 -14.55
C GLU A 35 7.73 -12.58 -13.84
N ASN A 36 6.66 -13.38 -13.82
CA ASN A 36 6.57 -14.70 -13.18
C ASN A 36 7.10 -14.71 -11.72
N PRO A 37 6.56 -13.85 -10.83
CA PRO A 37 7.09 -13.69 -9.48
C PRO A 37 6.60 -14.79 -8.52
N ASP A 38 7.41 -15.14 -7.53
CA ASP A 38 6.97 -16.01 -6.41
C ASP A 38 6.01 -15.28 -5.45
N PHE A 39 6.24 -13.97 -5.23
CA PHE A 39 5.48 -13.12 -4.33
C PHE A 39 5.14 -11.79 -5.01
N ILE A 40 3.92 -11.29 -4.79
CA ILE A 40 3.47 -9.99 -5.30
C ILE A 40 2.93 -9.15 -4.15
N LEU A 41 3.61 -8.06 -3.85
CA LEU A 41 3.15 -7.06 -2.89
C LEU A 41 2.23 -6.05 -3.61
N ILE A 42 0.98 -5.95 -3.18
CA ILE A 42 -0.07 -5.16 -3.85
C ILE A 42 -0.55 -4.05 -2.92
N GLN A 43 -0.35 -2.80 -3.33
CA GLN A 43 -0.71 -1.62 -2.54
C GLN A 43 -1.46 -0.58 -3.37
N PHE A 44 -2.71 -0.27 -2.98
CA PHE A 44 -3.57 0.71 -3.63
C PHE A 44 -4.47 1.42 -2.62
N GLY A 45 -5.17 2.49 -3.03
CA GLY A 45 -6.11 3.23 -2.18
C GLY A 45 -6.03 4.75 -2.33
N HIS A 46 -4.84 5.30 -2.58
CA HIS A 46 -4.66 6.75 -2.71
C HIS A 46 -5.47 7.36 -3.85
N ASN A 47 -5.27 6.87 -5.06
CA ASN A 47 -5.98 7.34 -6.26
C ASN A 47 -7.42 6.80 -6.33
N ASP A 48 -7.63 5.57 -5.85
CA ASP A 48 -8.96 4.98 -5.65
C ASP A 48 -9.88 5.90 -4.83
N SER A 49 -9.32 6.53 -3.79
CA SER A 49 -10.03 7.44 -2.89
C SER A 49 -10.34 8.82 -3.48
N HIS A 50 -9.87 9.17 -4.67
CA HIS A 50 -10.18 10.47 -5.26
C HIS A 50 -11.68 10.65 -5.52
N ALA A 51 -12.08 11.90 -5.77
CA ALA A 51 -13.48 12.25 -6.00
C ALA A 51 -14.11 11.41 -7.14
N PRO A 52 -15.41 11.04 -7.05
CA PRO A 52 -16.04 10.12 -8.01
C PRO A 52 -15.96 10.53 -9.49
N ASP A 53 -15.78 11.82 -9.77
CA ASP A 53 -15.63 12.37 -11.13
C ASP A 53 -14.26 12.08 -11.74
N LYS A 54 -13.30 11.60 -10.95
CA LYS A 54 -11.96 11.29 -11.42
C LYS A 54 -11.91 9.91 -12.11
N PRO A 55 -11.24 9.80 -13.26
CA PRO A 55 -11.20 8.55 -14.02
C PRO A 55 -10.58 7.40 -13.23
N GLU A 56 -9.68 7.67 -12.30
CA GLU A 56 -9.02 6.68 -11.45
C GLU A 56 -9.84 6.26 -10.22
N ALA A 57 -10.86 7.03 -9.83
CA ALA A 57 -11.62 6.77 -8.61
C ALA A 57 -12.37 5.43 -8.66
N THR A 58 -12.46 4.78 -7.50
CA THR A 58 -13.24 3.56 -7.26
C THR A 58 -14.03 3.70 -5.96
N ASP A 59 -15.12 2.97 -5.78
CA ASP A 59 -15.85 2.87 -4.52
C ASP A 59 -15.33 1.69 -3.68
N ALA A 60 -14.86 2.00 -2.46
CA ALA A 60 -14.37 1.03 -1.48
C ALA A 60 -15.38 -0.07 -1.12
N LYS A 61 -16.68 0.16 -1.32
CA LYS A 61 -17.75 -0.83 -1.08
C LYS A 61 -18.10 -1.65 -2.32
N ALA A 62 -17.67 -1.24 -3.51
CA ALA A 62 -18.05 -1.86 -4.78
C ALA A 62 -16.82 -2.29 -5.59
N ASP A 63 -16.49 -1.56 -6.65
CA ASP A 63 -15.48 -1.93 -7.66
C ASP A 63 -14.07 -2.07 -7.08
N TYR A 64 -13.67 -1.27 -6.07
CA TYR A 64 -12.38 -1.46 -5.39
C TYR A 64 -12.18 -2.89 -4.88
N ARG A 65 -13.21 -3.45 -4.21
CA ARG A 65 -13.16 -4.83 -3.71
C ARG A 65 -13.12 -5.84 -4.86
N GLN A 66 -13.83 -5.58 -5.94
CA GLN A 66 -13.84 -6.45 -7.12
C GLN A 66 -12.46 -6.49 -7.78
N TYR A 67 -11.78 -5.35 -7.91
CA TYR A 67 -10.42 -5.29 -8.42
C TYR A 67 -9.44 -6.00 -7.50
N LEU A 68 -9.50 -5.80 -6.18
CA LEU A 68 -8.63 -6.52 -5.23
C LEU A 68 -8.78 -8.04 -5.36
N ARG A 69 -10.01 -8.56 -5.43
CA ARG A 69 -10.25 -9.99 -5.67
C ARG A 69 -9.69 -10.46 -7.01
N ARG A 70 -9.78 -9.63 -8.04
CA ARG A 70 -9.19 -9.92 -9.36
C ARG A 70 -7.66 -10.01 -9.30
N TYR A 71 -6.99 -9.05 -8.65
CA TYR A 71 -5.53 -9.11 -8.42
C TYR A 71 -5.14 -10.42 -7.71
N ILE A 72 -5.83 -10.76 -6.61
CA ILE A 72 -5.56 -11.97 -5.83
C ILE A 72 -5.73 -13.23 -6.70
N ARG A 73 -6.87 -13.34 -7.39
CA ARG A 73 -7.19 -14.51 -8.21
C ARG A 73 -6.16 -14.69 -9.33
N GLU A 74 -5.78 -13.62 -10.01
CA GLU A 74 -4.87 -13.69 -11.15
C GLU A 74 -3.41 -13.92 -10.73
N ALA A 75 -2.99 -13.41 -9.57
CA ALA A 75 -1.70 -13.77 -8.98
C ALA A 75 -1.65 -15.28 -8.68
N ARG A 76 -2.68 -15.81 -8.00
CA ARG A 76 -2.77 -17.25 -7.69
C ARG A 76 -2.82 -18.14 -8.93
N ALA A 77 -3.38 -17.64 -10.04
CA ALA A 77 -3.47 -18.39 -11.29
C ALA A 77 -2.11 -18.64 -11.95
N ILE A 78 -1.07 -17.91 -11.55
CA ILE A 78 0.32 -18.12 -11.97
C ILE A 78 1.21 -18.62 -10.81
N ASP A 79 0.60 -19.22 -9.78
CA ASP A 79 1.25 -19.72 -8.56
C ASP A 79 1.98 -18.67 -7.71
N ALA A 80 1.80 -17.38 -8.02
CA ALA A 80 2.33 -16.29 -7.22
C ALA A 80 1.54 -16.12 -5.91
N THR A 81 2.23 -15.81 -4.82
CA THR A 81 1.62 -15.48 -3.54
C THR A 81 1.31 -13.97 -3.46
N PRO A 82 0.04 -13.53 -3.50
CA PRO A 82 -0.29 -12.14 -3.27
C PRO A 82 -0.15 -11.79 -1.78
N ILE A 83 0.38 -10.60 -1.49
CA ILE A 83 0.42 -9.99 -0.16
C ILE A 83 -0.17 -8.59 -0.30
N LEU A 84 -1.27 -8.32 0.41
CA LEU A 84 -1.91 -7.02 0.37
C LEU A 84 -1.23 -6.06 1.35
N ILE A 85 -1.11 -4.79 0.97
CA ILE A 85 -0.60 -3.72 1.82
C ILE A 85 -1.60 -2.57 1.79
N THR A 86 -2.18 -2.25 2.93
CA THR A 86 -3.14 -1.14 3.04
C THR A 86 -2.49 0.20 2.69
N PRO A 87 -3.25 1.19 2.19
CA PRO A 87 -2.69 2.52 1.94
C PRO A 87 -2.27 3.16 3.27
N MET A 88 -1.14 3.84 3.31
CA MET A 88 -0.71 4.66 4.44
C MET A 88 -1.63 5.87 4.58
N VAL A 89 -1.61 6.51 5.76
CA VAL A 89 -2.36 7.75 5.98
C VAL A 89 -1.84 8.91 5.14
N ARG A 90 -2.75 9.82 4.76
CA ARG A 90 -2.36 11.20 4.42
C ARG A 90 -2.02 11.92 5.71
N ARG A 91 -0.89 12.64 5.73
CA ARG A 91 -0.32 13.30 6.92
C ARG A 91 -0.97 14.67 7.18
N ALA A 92 -2.30 14.69 7.28
CA ALA A 92 -3.07 15.85 7.72
C ALA A 92 -3.36 15.74 9.22
N PHE A 93 -3.11 16.81 9.96
CA PHE A 93 -3.20 16.82 11.42
C PHE A 93 -4.23 17.83 11.90
N ASP A 94 -4.91 17.50 13.00
CA ASP A 94 -5.63 18.50 13.80
C ASP A 94 -4.69 19.22 14.78
N ALA A 95 -5.27 20.15 15.55
CA ALA A 95 -4.55 20.93 16.56
C ALA A 95 -3.97 20.07 17.70
N THR A 96 -4.35 18.80 17.82
CA THR A 96 -3.90 17.85 18.84
C THR A 96 -2.89 16.82 18.31
N ASN A 97 -2.33 17.04 17.11
CA ASN A 97 -1.44 16.10 16.42
C ASN A 97 -2.07 14.74 16.11
N ARG A 98 -3.40 14.67 15.98
CA ARG A 98 -4.09 13.46 15.50
C ARG A 98 -4.28 13.53 14.00
N ILE A 99 -4.18 12.37 13.35
CA ILE A 99 -4.44 12.27 11.91
C ILE A 99 -5.92 12.49 11.65
N VAL A 100 -6.21 13.43 10.75
CA VAL A 100 -7.56 13.68 10.26
C VAL A 100 -7.67 13.25 8.81
N GLU A 101 -8.71 12.47 8.53
CA GLU A 101 -9.07 12.12 7.16
C GLU A 101 -9.76 13.33 6.53
N SER A 102 -9.02 14.09 5.71
CA SER A 102 -9.58 15.22 4.96
C SER A 102 -10.54 14.70 3.90
N MET A 103 -11.85 14.88 4.12
CA MET A 103 -12.82 14.84 3.04
C MET A 103 -12.79 16.19 2.32
N SER A 104 -12.59 16.14 1.00
CA SER A 104 -12.52 17.30 0.11
C SER A 104 -11.25 18.19 0.22
N PRO A 105 -10.68 18.66 -0.92
CA PRO A 105 -11.06 18.31 -2.30
C PRO A 105 -10.55 16.92 -2.72
N ARG A 106 -9.79 16.23 -1.85
CA ARG A 106 -9.00 15.03 -2.16
C ARG A 106 -9.80 13.71 -2.22
N GLY A 107 -11.12 13.79 -2.09
CA GLY A 107 -12.03 12.64 -2.20
C GLY A 107 -12.46 12.06 -0.84
N ARG A 108 -12.44 10.72 -0.76
CA ARG A 108 -12.96 9.88 0.33
C ARG A 108 -11.86 9.49 1.34
N PRO A 109 -12.23 9.10 2.58
CA PRO A 109 -11.27 8.68 3.61
C PRO A 109 -10.51 7.41 3.24
N LEU A 110 -9.19 7.40 3.40
CA LEU A 110 -8.33 6.24 3.15
C LEU A 110 -8.62 5.09 4.11
N GLU A 111 -9.08 5.38 5.33
CA GLU A 111 -9.53 4.36 6.28
C GLU A 111 -10.55 3.40 5.67
N THR A 112 -11.45 3.91 4.83
CA THR A 112 -12.50 3.10 4.19
C THR A 112 -11.89 2.09 3.21
N TYR A 113 -10.83 2.48 2.50
CA TYR A 113 -10.10 1.62 1.57
C TYR A 113 -9.22 0.62 2.31
N ALA A 114 -8.53 1.05 3.37
CA ALA A 114 -7.76 0.15 4.22
C ALA A 114 -8.66 -0.94 4.84
N ARG A 115 -9.83 -0.56 5.36
CA ARG A 115 -10.82 -1.51 5.87
C ARG A 115 -11.33 -2.45 4.79
N ALA A 116 -11.69 -1.93 3.62
CA ALA A 116 -12.15 -2.76 2.51
C ALA A 116 -11.09 -3.76 2.04
N MET A 117 -9.81 -3.36 2.02
CA MET A 117 -8.71 -4.25 1.68
C MET A 117 -8.54 -5.36 2.72
N LYS A 118 -8.59 -5.03 4.02
CA LYS A 118 -8.52 -6.03 5.10
C LYS A 118 -9.70 -7.00 5.07
N ASP A 119 -10.91 -6.52 4.80
CA ASP A 119 -12.09 -7.38 4.65
C ASP A 119 -11.90 -8.36 3.49
N VAL A 120 -11.41 -7.89 2.34
CA VAL A 120 -11.11 -8.75 1.17
C VAL A 120 -10.00 -9.74 1.51
N ALA A 121 -8.93 -9.30 2.19
CA ALA A 121 -7.84 -10.17 2.62
C ALA A 121 -8.35 -11.34 3.49
N GLY A 122 -9.20 -11.04 4.47
CA GLY A 122 -9.82 -12.06 5.32
C GLY A 122 -10.77 -13.00 4.56
N GLN A 123 -11.57 -12.47 3.62
CA GLN A 123 -12.49 -13.27 2.81
C GLN A 123 -11.78 -14.19 1.82
N GLU A 124 -10.69 -13.71 1.23
CA GLU A 124 -9.91 -14.45 0.23
C GLU A 124 -8.78 -15.28 0.85
N ASN A 125 -8.62 -15.24 2.18
CA ASN A 125 -7.54 -15.86 2.94
C ASN A 125 -6.15 -15.49 2.37
N VAL A 126 -5.87 -14.20 2.30
CA VAL A 126 -4.60 -13.61 1.82
C VAL A 126 -3.98 -12.78 2.93
N SER A 127 -2.66 -12.83 3.06
CA SER A 127 -1.92 -12.02 4.02
C SER A 127 -2.08 -10.53 3.75
N VAL A 128 -2.16 -9.73 4.82
CA VAL A 128 -2.27 -8.27 4.73
C VAL A 128 -1.36 -7.59 5.75
N ILE A 129 -0.64 -6.56 5.29
CA ILE A 129 0.14 -5.64 6.12
C ILE A 129 -0.70 -4.39 6.36
N ASP A 130 -0.94 -4.04 7.64
CA ASP A 130 -1.79 -2.91 8.04
C ASP A 130 -0.97 -1.61 8.13
N LEU A 131 -0.33 -1.27 7.01
CA LEU A 131 0.45 -0.04 6.86
C LEU A 131 -0.39 1.22 7.13
N TYR A 132 -1.72 1.20 6.95
CA TYR A 132 -2.60 2.29 7.37
C TYR A 132 -2.46 2.53 8.89
N ALA A 133 -2.63 1.48 9.70
CA ALA A 133 -2.55 1.59 11.15
C ALA A 133 -1.13 1.96 11.62
N SER A 134 -0.10 1.28 11.11
CA SER A 134 1.28 1.51 11.55
C SER A 134 1.83 2.87 11.09
N SER A 135 1.48 3.34 9.88
CA SER A 135 1.85 4.69 9.43
C SER A 135 1.12 5.78 10.20
N ARG A 136 -0.15 5.57 10.57
CA ARG A 136 -0.90 6.48 11.44
C ARG A 136 -0.22 6.62 12.79
N ALA A 137 0.12 5.50 13.43
CA ALA A 137 0.78 5.49 14.72
C ALA A 137 2.13 6.22 14.67
N LEU A 138 2.92 6.01 13.60
CA LEU A 138 4.17 6.73 13.40
C LEU A 138 3.93 8.24 13.27
N ALA A 139 3.01 8.66 12.39
CA ALA A 139 2.74 10.05 12.12
C ALA A 139 2.23 10.80 13.36
N GLU A 140 1.31 10.22 14.12
CA GLU A 140 0.80 10.78 15.38
C GLU A 140 1.89 10.81 16.48
N LYS A 141 2.83 9.85 16.49
CA LYS A 141 3.96 9.84 17.42
C LYS A 141 4.98 10.94 17.15
N ILE A 142 5.34 11.17 15.88
CA ILE A 142 6.34 12.18 15.52
C ILE A 142 5.75 13.59 15.38
N GLY A 143 4.42 13.69 15.25
CA GLY A 143 3.70 14.95 15.13
C GLY A 143 3.82 15.61 13.75
N ALA A 144 3.10 16.72 13.57
CA ALA A 144 2.96 17.38 12.28
C ALA A 144 4.28 17.91 11.70
N GLN A 145 5.13 18.53 12.53
CA GLN A 145 6.37 19.15 12.07
C GLN A 145 7.36 18.11 11.55
N ALA A 146 7.68 17.09 12.35
CA ALA A 146 8.59 16.02 11.91
C ALA A 146 7.99 15.20 10.75
N SER A 147 6.67 15.06 10.68
CA SER A 147 6.00 14.44 9.53
C SER A 147 6.14 15.25 8.24
N ALA A 148 6.24 16.59 8.34
CA ALA A 148 6.47 17.46 7.18
C ALA A 148 7.89 17.32 6.64
N ASP A 149 8.88 17.04 7.50
CA ASP A 149 10.27 16.80 7.08
C ASP A 149 10.42 15.50 6.27
N LEU A 150 9.42 14.61 6.30
CA LEU A 150 9.37 13.40 5.49
C LEU A 150 8.69 13.61 4.12
N ALA A 151 8.20 14.81 3.82
CA ALA A 151 7.50 15.11 2.59
C ALA A 151 8.45 15.26 1.38
N SER A 152 7.97 14.86 0.20
CA SER A 152 8.73 15.03 -1.05
C SER A 152 8.96 16.52 -1.39
N THR A 153 7.98 17.36 -1.05
CA THR A 153 7.96 18.79 -1.27
C THR A 153 7.21 19.46 -0.12
N ALA A 154 7.49 20.74 0.12
CA ALA A 154 6.88 21.49 1.21
C ALA A 154 5.34 21.50 1.09
N GLY A 155 4.66 21.11 2.18
CA GLY A 155 3.19 21.05 2.23
C GLY A 155 2.56 19.80 1.63
N ASP A 156 3.35 18.89 1.05
CA ASP A 156 2.84 17.61 0.56
C ASP A 156 2.59 16.63 1.71
N ILE A 157 1.32 16.25 1.88
CA ILE A 157 0.88 15.31 2.93
C ILE A 157 0.77 13.86 2.43
N THR A 158 1.04 13.60 1.16
CA THR A 158 0.89 12.29 0.53
C THR A 158 2.26 11.72 0.19
N HIS A 159 3.02 12.39 -0.66
CA HIS A 159 4.26 11.83 -1.18
C HIS A 159 5.42 12.06 -0.22
N PHE A 160 6.28 11.07 -0.10
CA PHE A 160 7.43 11.08 0.79
C PHE A 160 8.72 11.41 0.04
N ASN A 161 9.69 12.01 0.73
CA ASN A 161 11.08 11.99 0.31
C ASN A 161 11.72 10.61 0.61
N GLU A 162 13.04 10.49 0.42
CA GLU A 162 13.75 9.23 0.66
C GLU A 162 13.63 8.74 2.10
N ASP A 163 13.81 9.63 3.09
CA ASP A 163 13.72 9.27 4.52
C ASP A 163 12.30 8.84 4.92
N GLY A 164 11.29 9.52 4.38
CA GLY A 164 9.90 9.14 4.52
C GLY A 164 9.60 7.77 3.90
N ALA A 165 10.09 7.51 2.69
CA ALA A 165 9.94 6.22 2.03
C ALA A 165 10.63 5.10 2.82
N ARG A 166 11.86 5.34 3.32
CA ARG A 166 12.58 4.41 4.20
C ARG A 166 11.81 4.14 5.50
N SER A 167 11.12 5.14 6.03
CA SER A 167 10.28 4.96 7.23
C SER A 167 9.09 4.05 6.94
N MET A 168 8.41 4.19 5.79
CA MET A 168 7.33 3.28 5.40
C MET A 168 7.86 1.85 5.17
N VAL A 169 9.02 1.70 4.53
CA VAL A 169 9.66 0.40 4.33
C VAL A 169 9.95 -0.29 5.66
N LYS A 170 10.40 0.45 6.69
CA LYS A 170 10.61 -0.12 8.03
C LYS A 170 9.32 -0.67 8.64
N LEU A 171 8.20 0.03 8.46
CA LEU A 171 6.89 -0.44 8.95
C LEU A 171 6.44 -1.70 8.21
N VAL A 172 6.55 -1.71 6.87
CA VAL A 172 6.21 -2.89 6.06
C VAL A 172 7.04 -4.10 6.48
N ILE A 173 8.36 -3.93 6.64
CA ILE A 173 9.26 -5.02 7.04
C ILE A 173 8.93 -5.56 8.43
N ALA A 174 8.51 -4.69 9.37
CA ALA A 174 8.16 -5.11 10.72
C ALA A 174 6.98 -6.09 10.76
N GLU A 175 6.09 -6.02 9.77
CA GLU A 175 4.91 -6.90 9.67
C GLU A 175 5.08 -8.00 8.62
N LEU A 176 6.04 -7.87 7.70
CA LEU A 176 6.19 -8.73 6.52
C LEU A 176 6.41 -10.20 6.88
N PHE A 177 7.21 -10.50 7.90
CA PHE A 177 7.55 -11.88 8.26
C PHE A 177 6.48 -12.57 9.09
N ASP A 178 5.64 -11.80 9.78
CA ASP A 178 4.43 -12.33 10.40
C ASP A 178 3.37 -12.61 9.33
N ALA A 179 3.26 -11.73 8.33
CA ALA A 179 2.36 -11.88 7.20
C ALA A 179 2.77 -13.02 6.25
N GLU A 180 4.07 -13.22 6.02
CA GLU A 180 4.59 -14.27 5.16
C GLU A 180 5.93 -14.82 5.71
N PRO A 181 5.86 -15.82 6.61
CA PRO A 181 7.05 -16.41 7.23
C PRO A 181 8.02 -17.04 6.23
N ARG A 182 7.56 -17.46 5.04
CA ARG A 182 8.45 -18.01 4.01
C ARG A 182 9.47 -16.99 3.52
N LEU A 183 9.22 -15.68 3.66
CA LEU A 183 10.21 -14.67 3.28
C LEU A 183 11.37 -14.58 4.28
N ALA A 184 11.20 -15.05 5.52
CA ALA A 184 12.24 -15.00 6.54
C ALA A 184 13.45 -15.87 6.18
N GLN A 185 13.25 -16.92 5.38
CA GLN A 185 14.33 -17.82 4.93
C GLN A 185 15.37 -17.11 4.04
N PHE A 186 15.02 -15.96 3.46
CA PHE A 186 15.90 -15.21 2.56
C PHE A 186 16.68 -14.11 3.27
N LEU A 187 16.46 -13.89 4.56
CA LEU A 187 17.19 -12.91 5.35
C LEU A 187 18.63 -13.36 5.62
N VAL A 188 19.55 -12.39 5.66
CA VAL A 188 20.84 -12.62 6.31
C VAL A 188 20.57 -12.94 7.77
N GLN A 189 20.87 -14.16 8.22
CA GLN A 189 20.96 -14.45 9.66
C GLN A 189 22.08 -13.57 10.22
N LEU A 190 21.72 -12.66 11.13
CA LEU A 190 22.67 -11.85 11.89
C LEU A 190 23.27 -12.67 13.03
#